data_AF-A0A2V8YR56-F1
#
_entry.id   AF-A0A2V8YR56-F1
#
_cell.length_a   1.000
_cell.length_b   1.000
_cell.length_c   1.000
_cell.angle_alpha   90.00
_cell.angle_beta   90.00
_cell.angle_gamma   90.00
#
_symmetry.space_group_name_H-M   'P 1'
#
loop_
_entity.id
_entity.type
_entity.pdbx_description
1 polymer ?
#
loop_
_entity_poly.entity_id
_entity_poly.type
_entity_poly.pdbx_seq_one_letter_code
_entity_poly.pdbx_strand_id
1 'polypeptide(L)'
;MASKIFAIRGAPVWASWAVAASLLIAVVVNSAQYWFSKRLSGDEQARAIVLQKEVDQLREDLAKERAERAQSAEKQTSAAENSKQQATAENSETRKVLAENQELKRGLAESEAAREQQAHDFVALRDRERLLQSSLDVLQASQASLQAENAGLSNKISRLTDDLKKSREESTALTARNEALSLEAVSKVRYVERQQKLLATDHDIRDILGSRSLRIIDVYDVSGEGETEPPFGRIFYNEGKSLIFYAFDLDQQNGLKRGAVFQAWGQKGEGKEKPRSLGTFWMTPRLYRGSITCL
;
A
#
# COMPACT_ATOMS: atom_id res chain seq x y z
N MET A 1 -58.54 51.16 -92.53
CA MET A 1 -59.53 52.26 -92.61
C MET A 1 -58.80 53.53 -92.96
N ALA A 2 -59.18 54.40 -93.88
CA ALA A 2 -60.13 54.38 -94.98
C ALA A 2 -59.66 55.52 -95.91
N SER A 3 -59.54 55.23 -97.20
CA SER A 3 -59.38 56.22 -98.26
C SER A 3 -60.62 57.11 -98.33
N LYS A 4 -60.48 58.39 -98.68
CA LYS A 4 -61.48 59.09 -99.50
C LYS A 4 -60.97 60.39 -100.12
N ILE A 5 -60.86 60.32 -101.44
CA ILE A 5 -60.88 61.42 -102.40
C ILE A 5 -62.30 62.02 -102.45
N PHE A 6 -62.41 63.33 -102.62
CA PHE A 6 -63.63 63.96 -103.15
C PHE A 6 -63.28 65.04 -104.17
N ALA A 7 -63.81 64.86 -105.37
CA ALA A 7 -63.99 65.89 -106.40
C ALA A 7 -65.38 66.52 -106.23
N ILE A 8 -65.65 67.68 -106.88
CA ILE A 8 -66.85 67.95 -107.73
C ILE A 8 -67.03 69.45 -108.06
N ARG A 9 -67.08 69.70 -109.38
CA ARG A 9 -67.97 70.56 -110.22
C ARG A 9 -68.22 72.05 -109.93
N GLY A 10 -68.28 72.81 -111.05
CA GLY A 10 -69.30 73.86 -111.28
C GLY A 10 -68.87 74.98 -112.24
N ALA A 11 -69.29 74.93 -113.51
CA ALA A 11 -69.03 75.94 -114.56
C ALA A 11 -69.96 77.18 -114.47
N PRO A 12 -69.64 78.31 -115.15
CA PRO A 12 -70.60 78.85 -116.12
C PRO A 12 -70.03 79.58 -117.37
N VAL A 13 -70.42 79.08 -118.55
CA VAL A 13 -71.05 79.65 -119.79
C VAL A 13 -70.97 81.15 -120.20
N TRP A 14 -70.02 81.99 -119.77
CA TRP A 14 -69.96 83.40 -120.25
C TRP A 14 -68.61 83.87 -120.81
N ALA A 15 -67.71 82.97 -121.20
CA ALA A 15 -66.39 83.36 -121.72
C ALA A 15 -66.08 82.77 -123.12
N SER A 16 -67.11 82.60 -123.96
CA SER A 16 -67.01 82.04 -125.32
C SER A 16 -66.20 82.91 -126.31
N TRP A 17 -65.67 84.06 -125.88
CA TRP A 17 -64.78 84.93 -126.67
C TRP A 17 -63.32 84.89 -126.18
N ALA A 18 -63.05 84.23 -125.05
CA ALA A 18 -61.69 84.01 -124.53
C ALA A 18 -61.01 82.76 -125.13
N VAL A 19 -61.79 81.82 -125.70
CA VAL A 19 -61.28 80.55 -126.25
C VAL A 19 -60.64 80.73 -127.65
N ALA A 20 -61.05 81.75 -128.41
CA ALA A 20 -60.46 82.02 -129.73
C ALA A 20 -59.09 82.73 -129.62
N ALA A 21 -58.90 83.59 -128.62
CA ALA A 21 -57.62 84.28 -128.38
C ALA A 21 -56.57 83.36 -127.72
N SER A 22 -56.99 82.38 -126.91
CA SER A 22 -56.08 81.42 -126.28
C SER A 22 -55.52 80.37 -127.24
N LEU A 23 -56.23 80.03 -128.33
CA LEU A 23 -55.72 79.09 -129.34
C LEU A 23 -54.58 79.67 -130.19
N LEU A 24 -54.53 80.98 -130.43
CA LEU A 24 -53.41 81.60 -131.16
C LEU A 24 -52.16 81.79 -130.29
N ILE A 25 -52.31 82.03 -128.98
CA ILE A 25 -51.17 82.01 -128.04
C ILE A 25 -50.67 80.58 -127.82
N ALA A 26 -51.56 79.58 -127.79
CA ALA A 26 -51.18 78.19 -127.61
C ALA A 26 -50.31 77.64 -128.77
N VAL A 27 -50.51 78.08 -130.02
CA VAL A 27 -49.68 77.61 -131.16
C VAL A 27 -48.30 78.27 -131.18
N VAL A 28 -48.18 79.53 -130.74
CA VAL A 28 -46.88 80.23 -130.63
C VAL A 28 -46.09 79.74 -129.41
N VAL A 29 -46.76 79.43 -128.30
CA VAL A 29 -46.10 78.84 -127.12
C VAL A 29 -45.67 77.39 -127.36
N ASN A 30 -46.46 76.58 -128.06
CA ASN A 30 -46.12 75.16 -128.28
C ASN A 30 -45.01 74.95 -129.33
N SER A 31 -44.83 75.90 -130.26
CA SER A 31 -43.69 75.87 -131.21
C SER A 31 -42.38 76.39 -130.60
N ALA A 32 -42.44 77.34 -129.64
CA ALA A 32 -41.27 77.76 -128.87
C ALA A 32 -40.81 76.69 -127.85
N GLN A 33 -41.74 75.93 -127.27
CA GLN A 33 -41.43 74.87 -126.29
C GLN A 33 -40.81 73.62 -126.95
N TYR A 34 -41.16 73.32 -128.21
CA TYR A 34 -40.57 72.21 -128.96
C TYR A 34 -39.11 72.49 -129.39
N TRP A 35 -38.73 73.76 -129.60
CA TRP A 35 -37.35 74.13 -129.96
C TRP A 35 -36.43 74.25 -128.72
N PHE A 36 -36.98 74.63 -127.55
CA PHE A 36 -36.21 74.68 -126.30
C PHE A 36 -35.96 73.29 -125.68
N SER A 37 -36.85 72.31 -125.90
CA SER A 37 -36.71 70.95 -125.35
C SER A 37 -35.61 70.11 -126.04
N LYS A 38 -35.14 70.50 -127.23
CA LYS A 38 -34.04 69.81 -127.94
C LYS A 38 -32.63 70.34 -127.64
N ARG A 39 -32.49 71.43 -126.86
CA ARG A 39 -31.18 72.01 -126.49
C ARG A 39 -30.77 71.80 -125.03
N LEU A 40 -31.58 71.13 -124.20
CA LEU A 40 -31.24 70.80 -122.80
C LEU A 40 -31.02 69.30 -122.53
N SER A 41 -31.08 68.44 -123.55
CA SER A 41 -30.93 66.97 -123.39
C SER A 41 -29.53 66.48 -123.78
N GLY A 42 -28.49 67.20 -123.34
CA GLY A 42 -27.08 66.85 -123.58
C GLY A 42 -26.17 66.92 -122.36
N ASP A 43 -26.61 67.58 -121.27
CA ASP A 43 -25.77 67.86 -120.09
C ASP A 43 -26.24 67.13 -118.80
N GLU A 44 -27.40 66.48 -118.84
CA GLU A 44 -27.91 65.68 -117.72
C GLU A 44 -27.28 64.27 -117.66
N GLN A 45 -26.80 63.72 -118.78
CA GLN A 45 -26.09 62.43 -118.77
C GLN A 45 -24.66 62.57 -118.24
N ALA A 46 -24.00 63.72 -118.42
CA ALA A 46 -22.69 63.99 -117.83
C ALA A 46 -22.78 64.23 -116.31
N ARG A 47 -23.81 64.95 -115.84
CA ARG A 47 -24.06 65.12 -114.39
C ARG A 47 -24.53 63.84 -113.72
N ALA A 48 -25.31 62.99 -114.40
CA ALA A 48 -25.66 61.67 -113.87
C ALA A 48 -24.41 60.78 -113.70
N ILE A 49 -23.45 60.80 -114.64
CA ILE A 49 -22.20 60.01 -114.51
C ILE A 49 -21.29 60.58 -113.41
N VAL A 50 -21.23 61.91 -113.24
CA VAL A 50 -20.44 62.55 -112.17
C VAL A 50 -21.07 62.32 -110.80
N LEU A 51 -22.39 62.46 -110.66
CA LEU A 51 -23.12 62.14 -109.43
C LEU A 51 -23.06 60.65 -109.10
N GLN A 52 -23.07 59.78 -110.11
CA GLN A 52 -22.93 58.34 -109.90
C GLN A 52 -21.51 57.99 -109.43
N LYS A 53 -20.50 58.68 -109.95
CA LYS A 53 -19.11 58.57 -109.47
C LYS A 53 -18.95 59.10 -108.04
N GLU A 54 -19.66 60.16 -107.67
CA GLU A 54 -19.66 60.71 -106.30
C GLU A 54 -20.45 59.82 -105.33
N VAL A 55 -21.55 59.21 -105.77
CA VAL A 55 -22.28 58.17 -105.02
C VAL A 55 -21.44 56.92 -104.87
N ASP A 56 -20.67 56.53 -105.87
CA ASP A 56 -19.77 55.38 -105.80
C ASP A 56 -18.56 55.67 -104.90
N GLN A 57 -18.00 56.89 -104.93
CA GLN A 57 -16.96 57.33 -103.97
C GLN A 57 -17.49 57.39 -102.54
N LEU A 58 -18.69 57.93 -102.31
CA LEU A 58 -19.30 57.94 -100.99
C LEU A 58 -19.65 56.53 -100.52
N ARG A 59 -20.00 55.61 -101.42
CA ARG A 59 -20.17 54.18 -101.08
C ARG A 59 -18.85 53.52 -100.73
N GLU A 60 -17.76 53.88 -101.39
CA GLU A 60 -16.42 53.37 -101.13
C GLU A 60 -15.85 53.92 -99.81
N ASP A 61 -16.04 55.20 -99.54
CA ASP A 61 -15.65 55.84 -98.27
C ASP A 61 -16.51 55.34 -97.10
N LEU A 62 -17.81 55.15 -97.31
CA LEU A 62 -18.70 54.59 -96.29
C LEU A 62 -18.43 53.09 -96.08
N ALA A 63 -17.96 52.37 -97.10
CA ALA A 63 -17.45 51.00 -96.95
C ALA A 63 -16.12 50.97 -96.18
N LYS A 64 -15.20 51.91 -96.44
CA LYS A 64 -13.96 52.07 -95.65
C LYS A 64 -14.23 52.44 -94.20
N GLU A 65 -15.10 53.40 -93.94
CA GLU A 65 -15.43 53.81 -92.57
C GLU A 65 -16.15 52.68 -91.82
N ARG A 66 -17.00 51.90 -92.50
CA ARG A 66 -17.57 50.68 -91.93
C ARG A 66 -16.53 49.59 -91.69
N ALA A 67 -15.53 49.43 -92.56
CA ALA A 67 -14.45 48.48 -92.36
C ALA A 67 -13.52 48.91 -91.20
N GLU A 68 -13.22 50.20 -91.05
CA GLU A 68 -12.44 50.74 -89.94
C GLU A 68 -13.19 50.68 -88.60
N ARG A 69 -14.51 50.95 -88.60
CA ARG A 69 -15.38 50.75 -87.44
C ARG A 69 -15.54 49.27 -87.10
N ALA A 70 -15.63 48.39 -88.09
CA ALA A 70 -15.64 46.95 -87.87
C ALA A 70 -14.31 46.47 -87.27
N GLN A 71 -13.16 46.92 -87.80
CA GLN A 71 -11.84 46.57 -87.25
C GLN A 71 -11.59 47.16 -85.85
N SER A 72 -12.05 48.39 -85.57
CA SER A 72 -11.93 48.98 -84.23
C SER A 72 -12.90 48.34 -83.24
N ALA A 73 -14.11 47.99 -83.66
CA ALA A 73 -15.03 47.18 -82.86
C ALA A 73 -14.44 45.80 -82.58
N GLU A 74 -13.84 45.14 -83.57
CA GLU A 74 -13.19 43.82 -83.41
C GLU A 74 -11.94 43.89 -82.51
N LYS A 75 -11.16 44.99 -82.58
CA LYS A 75 -10.08 45.27 -81.62
C LYS A 75 -10.61 45.56 -80.21
N GLN A 76 -11.74 46.25 -80.08
CA GLN A 76 -12.37 46.51 -78.79
C GLN A 76 -13.00 45.25 -78.19
N THR A 77 -13.64 44.39 -79.00
CA THR A 77 -14.18 43.11 -78.53
C THR A 77 -13.07 42.16 -78.12
N SER A 78 -11.98 42.05 -78.90
CA SER A 78 -10.81 41.24 -78.50
C SER A 78 -10.09 41.78 -77.27
N ALA A 79 -9.97 43.10 -77.10
CA ALA A 79 -9.44 43.70 -75.87
C ALA A 79 -10.38 43.49 -74.65
N ALA A 80 -11.69 43.57 -74.85
CA ALA A 80 -12.69 43.28 -73.82
C ALA A 80 -12.72 41.78 -73.46
N GLU A 81 -12.50 40.89 -74.42
CA GLU A 81 -12.38 39.45 -74.19
C GLU A 81 -11.07 39.10 -73.47
N ASN A 82 -9.95 39.69 -73.87
CA ASN A 82 -8.66 39.49 -73.20
C ASN A 82 -8.69 40.02 -71.75
N SER A 83 -9.30 41.18 -71.50
CA SER A 83 -9.46 41.71 -70.14
C SER A 83 -10.44 40.89 -69.29
N LYS A 84 -11.51 40.35 -69.88
CA LYS A 84 -12.38 39.37 -69.19
C LYS A 84 -11.62 38.09 -68.86
N GLN A 85 -10.83 37.55 -69.78
CA GLN A 85 -10.01 36.36 -69.55
C GLN A 85 -9.01 36.61 -68.42
N GLN A 86 -8.35 37.76 -68.43
CA GLN A 86 -7.40 38.14 -67.38
C GLN A 86 -8.07 38.32 -66.01
N ALA A 87 -9.24 38.98 -65.95
CA ALA A 87 -10.01 39.09 -64.72
C ALA A 87 -10.52 37.72 -64.21
N THR A 88 -10.85 36.78 -65.10
CA THR A 88 -11.21 35.41 -64.68
C THR A 88 -10.01 34.62 -64.17
N ALA A 89 -8.83 34.81 -64.77
CA ALA A 89 -7.59 34.19 -64.31
C ALA A 89 -7.19 34.72 -62.92
N GLU A 90 -7.18 36.03 -62.72
CA GLU A 90 -6.91 36.67 -61.43
C GLU A 90 -7.94 36.27 -60.35
N ASN A 91 -9.23 36.19 -60.71
CA ASN A 91 -10.25 35.69 -59.79
C ASN A 91 -10.05 34.21 -59.43
N SER A 92 -9.49 33.40 -60.34
CA SER A 92 -9.17 32.01 -60.05
C SER A 92 -7.96 31.88 -59.11
N GLU A 93 -6.94 32.72 -59.29
CA GLU A 93 -5.76 32.75 -58.44
C GLU A 93 -6.08 33.25 -57.03
N THR A 94 -6.83 34.35 -56.91
CA THR A 94 -7.28 34.86 -55.61
C THR A 94 -8.11 33.83 -54.84
N ARG A 95 -8.99 33.08 -55.53
CA ARG A 95 -9.72 31.96 -54.91
C ARG A 95 -8.80 30.84 -54.43
N LYS A 96 -7.77 30.48 -55.21
CA LYS A 96 -6.77 29.48 -54.79
C LYS A 96 -6.00 29.95 -53.55
N VAL A 97 -5.50 31.17 -53.55
CA VAL A 97 -4.76 31.75 -52.41
C VAL A 97 -5.64 31.85 -51.17
N LEU A 98 -6.93 32.17 -51.32
CA LEU A 98 -7.88 32.17 -50.20
C LEU A 98 -8.13 30.76 -49.66
N ALA A 99 -8.24 29.75 -50.54
CA ALA A 99 -8.40 28.36 -50.12
C ALA A 99 -7.14 27.85 -49.38
N GLU A 100 -5.95 28.15 -49.90
CA GLU A 100 -4.67 27.81 -49.25
C GLU A 100 -4.53 28.52 -47.90
N ASN A 101 -4.90 29.80 -47.80
CA ASN A 101 -4.89 30.52 -46.52
C ASN A 101 -5.88 29.91 -45.51
N GLN A 102 -7.04 29.43 -45.97
CA GLN A 102 -7.98 28.74 -45.10
C GLN A 102 -7.44 27.40 -44.62
N GLU A 103 -6.77 26.64 -45.49
CA GLU A 103 -6.12 25.38 -45.15
C GLU A 103 -4.96 25.59 -44.16
N LEU A 104 -4.10 26.58 -44.40
CA LEU A 104 -3.02 26.94 -43.48
C LEU A 104 -3.55 27.37 -42.11
N LYS A 105 -4.65 28.14 -42.08
CA LYS A 105 -5.30 28.53 -40.81
C LYS A 105 -5.87 27.32 -40.07
N ARG A 106 -6.46 26.36 -40.77
CA ARG A 106 -6.91 25.10 -40.17
C ARG A 106 -5.74 24.28 -39.62
N GLY A 107 -4.67 24.14 -40.41
CA GLY A 107 -3.47 23.43 -39.97
C GLY A 107 -2.78 24.07 -38.75
N LEU A 108 -2.76 25.41 -38.68
CA LEU A 108 -2.27 26.14 -37.51
C LEU A 108 -3.16 25.88 -36.28
N ALA A 109 -4.48 25.99 -36.42
CA ALA A 109 -5.41 25.73 -35.32
C ALA A 109 -5.33 24.27 -34.82
N GLU A 110 -5.19 23.30 -35.73
CA GLU A 110 -4.99 21.89 -35.39
C GLU A 110 -3.65 21.67 -34.68
N SER A 111 -2.58 22.30 -35.13
CA SER A 111 -1.28 22.21 -34.48
C SER A 111 -1.26 22.87 -33.10
N GLU A 112 -1.96 23.99 -32.93
CA GLU A 112 -2.13 24.66 -31.64
C GLU A 112 -2.93 23.79 -30.66
N ALA A 113 -4.06 23.24 -31.11
CA ALA A 113 -4.87 22.31 -30.30
C ALA A 113 -4.06 21.06 -29.89
N ALA A 114 -3.24 20.51 -30.79
CA ALA A 114 -2.37 19.38 -30.47
C ALA A 114 -1.30 19.75 -29.41
N ARG A 115 -0.74 20.97 -29.47
CA ARG A 115 0.22 21.47 -28.46
C ARG A 115 -0.44 21.70 -27.11
N GLU A 116 -1.65 22.25 -27.08
CA GLU A 116 -2.41 22.42 -25.85
C GLU A 116 -2.71 21.07 -25.20
N GLN A 117 -3.13 20.08 -25.99
CA GLN A 117 -3.36 18.73 -25.49
C GLN A 117 -2.09 18.10 -24.92
N GLN A 118 -0.95 18.23 -25.61
CA GLN A 118 0.35 17.76 -25.10
C GLN A 118 0.76 18.47 -23.81
N ALA A 119 0.51 19.78 -23.70
CA ALA A 119 0.80 20.54 -22.49
C ALA A 119 -0.07 20.05 -21.31
N HIS A 120 -1.36 19.77 -21.55
CA HIS A 120 -2.25 19.21 -20.54
C HIS A 120 -1.81 17.81 -20.10
N ASP A 121 -1.46 16.93 -21.04
CA ASP A 121 -0.97 15.58 -20.73
C ASP A 121 0.33 15.63 -19.93
N PHE A 122 1.24 16.55 -20.25
CA PHE A 122 2.48 16.72 -19.51
C PHE A 122 2.24 17.18 -18.06
N VAL A 123 1.30 18.11 -17.85
CA VAL A 123 0.91 18.54 -16.49
C VAL A 123 0.28 17.37 -15.71
N ALA A 124 -0.62 16.61 -16.34
CA ALA A 124 -1.27 15.45 -15.71
C ALA A 124 -0.25 14.35 -15.34
N LEU A 125 0.73 14.08 -16.21
CA LEU A 125 1.81 13.15 -15.92
C LEU A 125 2.68 13.61 -14.75
N ARG A 126 3.01 14.90 -14.71
CA ARG A 126 3.82 15.49 -13.63
C ARG A 126 3.10 15.43 -12.28
N ASP A 127 1.80 15.66 -12.26
CA ASP A 127 1.01 15.54 -11.04
C ASP A 127 0.90 14.09 -10.58
N ARG A 128 0.76 13.13 -11.52
CA ARG A 128 0.84 11.70 -11.20
C ARG A 128 2.20 11.30 -10.64
N GLU A 129 3.29 11.82 -11.19
CA GLU A 129 4.64 11.56 -10.69
C GLU A 129 4.82 12.10 -9.26
N ARG A 130 4.33 13.32 -8.98
CA ARG A 130 4.33 13.88 -7.62
C ARG A 130 3.53 13.03 -6.64
N LEU A 131 2.35 12.54 -7.04
CA LEU A 131 1.54 11.66 -6.19
C LEU A 131 2.29 10.35 -5.90
N LEU A 132 2.90 9.74 -6.91
CA LEU A 132 3.70 8.53 -6.73
C LEU A 132 4.92 8.76 -5.82
N GLN A 133 5.64 9.87 -5.99
CA GLN A 133 6.74 10.26 -5.11
C GLN A 133 6.25 10.42 -3.66
N SER A 134 5.15 11.15 -3.44
CA SER A 134 4.59 11.32 -2.11
C SER A 134 4.15 9.99 -1.47
N SER A 135 3.60 9.07 -2.28
CA SER A 135 3.26 7.74 -1.81
C SER A 135 4.49 6.91 -1.45
N LEU A 136 5.59 7.03 -2.21
CA LEU A 136 6.85 6.37 -1.89
C LEU A 136 7.44 6.90 -0.59
N ASP A 137 7.40 8.21 -0.37
CA ASP A 137 7.89 8.84 0.87
C ASP A 137 7.09 8.35 2.08
N VAL A 138 5.76 8.29 1.97
CA VAL A 138 4.89 7.75 3.03
C VAL A 138 5.19 6.28 3.31
N LEU A 139 5.37 5.47 2.26
CA LEU A 139 5.73 4.06 2.42
C LEU A 139 7.09 3.89 3.09
N GLN A 140 8.10 4.67 2.69
CA GLN A 140 9.42 4.66 3.33
C GLN A 140 9.36 5.08 4.80
N ALA A 141 8.60 6.14 5.12
CA ALA A 141 8.39 6.57 6.50
C ALA A 141 7.70 5.48 7.34
N SER A 142 6.69 4.81 6.79
CA SER A 142 6.03 3.69 7.46
C SER A 142 6.97 2.51 7.70
N GLN A 143 7.84 2.19 6.73
CA GLN A 143 8.81 1.12 6.85
C GLN A 143 9.85 1.44 7.94
N ALA A 144 10.34 2.67 8.00
CA ALA A 144 11.25 3.12 9.05
C ALA A 144 10.58 3.05 10.44
N SER A 145 9.30 3.44 10.54
CA SER A 145 8.53 3.31 11.78
C SER A 145 8.40 1.86 12.23
N LEU A 146 8.05 0.94 11.33
CA LEU A 146 7.95 -0.49 11.64
C LEU A 146 9.30 -1.10 12.03
N GLN A 147 10.40 -0.67 11.41
CA GLN A 147 11.75 -1.09 11.81
C GLN A 147 12.11 -0.60 13.21
N ALA A 148 11.78 0.65 13.54
CA ALA A 148 12.00 1.19 14.87
C ALA A 148 11.16 0.46 15.94
N GLU A 149 9.90 0.14 15.63
CA GLU A 149 9.03 -0.64 16.52
C GLU A 149 9.57 -2.07 16.71
N ASN A 150 9.99 -2.74 15.65
CA ASN A 150 10.60 -4.07 15.73
C ASN A 150 11.88 -4.07 16.56
N ALA A 151 12.74 -3.05 16.41
CA ALA A 151 13.92 -2.89 17.27
C ALA A 151 13.52 -2.66 18.74
N GLY A 152 12.47 -1.88 18.99
CA GLY A 152 11.91 -1.67 20.32
C GLY A 152 11.36 -2.96 20.96
N LEU A 153 10.61 -3.76 20.19
CA LEU A 153 10.08 -5.04 20.62
C LEU A 153 11.20 -6.05 20.88
N SER A 154 12.21 -6.11 20.01
CA SER A 154 13.39 -6.95 20.21
C SER A 154 14.12 -6.61 21.50
N ASN A 155 14.36 -5.32 21.78
CA ASN A 155 14.94 -4.86 23.03
C ASN A 155 14.09 -5.24 24.26
N LYS A 156 12.76 -5.19 24.13
CA LYS A 156 11.85 -5.58 25.21
C LYS A 156 11.88 -7.09 25.46
N ILE A 157 11.97 -7.90 24.41
CA ILE A 157 12.12 -9.36 24.52
C ILE A 157 13.44 -9.70 25.21
N SER A 158 14.56 -9.04 24.84
CA SER A 158 15.85 -9.26 25.50
C SER A 158 15.78 -8.92 26.99
N ARG A 159 15.20 -7.78 27.37
CA ARG A 159 15.02 -7.40 28.78
C ARG A 159 14.16 -8.40 29.56
N LEU A 160 13.03 -8.83 29.00
CA LEU A 160 12.18 -9.83 29.64
C LEU A 160 12.87 -11.19 29.78
N THR A 161 13.72 -11.55 28.82
CA THR A 161 14.51 -12.78 28.88
C THR A 161 15.55 -12.70 30.00
N ASP A 162 16.24 -11.57 30.15
CA ASP A 162 17.20 -11.33 31.23
C ASP A 162 16.51 -11.31 32.60
N ASP A 163 15.36 -10.65 32.70
CA ASP A 163 14.55 -10.62 33.93
C ASP A 163 14.06 -12.02 34.33
N LEU A 164 13.60 -12.83 33.35
CA LEU A 164 13.18 -14.21 33.60
C LEU A 164 14.37 -15.07 34.07
N LYS A 165 15.54 -14.90 33.44
CA LYS A 165 16.77 -15.59 33.87
C LYS A 165 17.14 -15.23 35.31
N LYS A 166 17.13 -13.93 35.65
CA LYS A 166 17.41 -13.45 37.00
C LYS A 166 16.39 -13.96 38.02
N SER A 167 15.10 -13.90 37.69
CA SER A 167 14.02 -14.43 38.53
C SER A 167 14.17 -15.94 38.77
N ARG A 168 14.59 -16.69 37.74
CA ARG A 168 14.88 -18.12 37.86
C ARG A 168 16.08 -18.38 38.79
N GLU A 169 17.16 -17.62 38.64
CA GLU A 169 18.33 -17.71 39.52
C GLU A 169 17.96 -17.40 40.98
N GLU A 170 17.19 -16.33 41.23
CA GLU A 170 16.69 -15.99 42.56
C GLU A 170 15.80 -17.09 43.15
N SER A 171 14.89 -17.65 42.35
CA SER A 171 14.04 -18.78 42.76
C SER A 171 14.88 -19.99 43.16
N THR A 172 15.89 -20.36 42.36
CA THR A 172 16.80 -21.46 42.69
C THR A 172 17.64 -21.20 43.95
N ALA A 173 18.04 -19.95 44.19
CA ALA A 173 18.77 -19.57 45.40
C ALA A 173 17.86 -19.66 46.64
N LEU A 174 16.60 -19.25 46.52
CA LEU A 174 15.60 -19.36 47.60
C LEU A 174 15.27 -20.82 47.91
N THR A 175 15.11 -21.68 46.89
CA THR A 175 14.88 -23.12 47.13
C THR A 175 16.06 -23.75 47.84
N ALA A 176 17.30 -23.48 47.42
CA ALA A 176 18.50 -23.99 48.09
C ALA A 176 18.61 -23.49 49.55
N ARG A 177 18.26 -22.21 49.81
CA ARG A 177 18.25 -21.66 51.17
C ARG A 177 17.17 -22.31 52.04
N ASN A 178 15.97 -22.55 51.50
CA ASN A 178 14.91 -23.24 52.21
C ASN A 178 15.30 -24.69 52.54
N GLU A 179 15.94 -25.40 51.60
CA GLU A 179 16.47 -26.75 51.84
C GLU A 179 17.52 -26.74 52.96
N ALA A 180 18.47 -25.81 52.92
CA ALA A 180 19.49 -25.67 53.97
C ALA A 180 18.88 -25.38 55.36
N LEU A 181 17.93 -24.45 55.44
CA LEU A 181 17.21 -24.15 56.69
C LEU A 181 16.37 -25.33 57.18
N SER A 182 15.78 -26.10 56.27
CA SER A 182 15.01 -27.30 56.62
C SER A 182 15.90 -28.38 57.23
N LEU A 183 17.10 -28.60 56.66
CA LEU A 183 18.10 -29.52 57.20
C LEU A 183 18.60 -29.06 58.58
N GLU A 184 18.87 -27.76 58.74
CA GLU A 184 19.26 -27.19 60.03
C GLU A 184 18.16 -27.40 61.08
N ALA A 185 16.90 -27.12 60.75
CA ALA A 185 15.77 -27.32 61.65
C ALA A 185 15.64 -28.79 62.09
N VAL A 186 15.73 -29.75 61.16
CA VAL A 186 15.71 -31.18 61.48
C VAL A 186 16.87 -31.56 62.39
N SER A 187 18.07 -31.01 62.18
CA SER A 187 19.23 -31.28 63.03
C SER A 187 19.05 -30.78 64.46
N LYS A 188 18.44 -29.59 64.63
CA LYS A 188 18.12 -29.00 65.95
C LYS A 188 17.04 -29.79 66.67
N VAL A 189 15.98 -30.22 65.97
CA VAL A 189 14.94 -31.09 66.54
C VAL A 189 15.56 -32.39 67.06
N ARG A 190 16.39 -33.07 66.25
CA ARG A 190 17.10 -34.29 66.67
C ARG A 190 18.04 -34.04 67.86
N TYR A 191 18.65 -32.87 67.95
CA TYR A 191 19.48 -32.51 69.10
C TYR A 191 18.66 -32.36 70.37
N VAL A 192 17.54 -31.64 70.31
CA VAL A 192 16.63 -31.46 71.45
C VAL A 192 16.02 -32.79 71.90
N GLU A 193 15.56 -33.63 70.96
CA GLU A 193 15.06 -34.98 71.28
C GLU A 193 16.10 -35.82 72.01
N ARG A 194 17.38 -35.76 71.59
CA ARG A 194 18.48 -36.44 72.31
C ARG A 194 18.65 -35.88 73.72
N GLN A 195 18.63 -34.56 73.90
CA GLN A 195 18.73 -33.94 75.22
C GLN A 195 17.57 -34.35 76.14
N GLN A 196 16.34 -34.33 75.62
CA GLN A 196 15.16 -34.79 76.36
C GLN A 196 15.27 -36.26 76.76
N LYS A 197 15.77 -37.12 75.87
CA LYS A 197 15.99 -38.54 76.17
C LYS A 197 17.05 -38.76 77.25
N LEU A 198 18.12 -37.98 77.24
CA LEU A 198 19.15 -38.01 78.28
C LEU A 198 18.58 -37.55 79.63
N LEU A 199 17.87 -36.42 79.66
CA LEU A 199 17.23 -35.91 80.89
C LEU A 199 16.17 -36.87 81.45
N ALA A 200 15.37 -37.50 80.59
CA ALA A 200 14.44 -38.55 81.00
C ALA A 200 15.17 -39.75 81.60
N THR A 201 16.30 -40.15 81.00
CA THR A 201 17.15 -41.23 81.53
C THR A 201 17.76 -40.85 82.89
N ASP A 202 18.24 -39.62 83.05
CA ASP A 202 18.78 -39.13 84.32
C ASP A 202 17.71 -39.07 85.43
N HIS A 203 16.47 -38.68 85.08
CA HIS A 203 15.35 -38.71 85.99
C HIS A 203 14.98 -40.13 86.43
N ASP A 204 14.88 -41.06 85.47
CA ASP A 204 14.63 -42.49 85.74
C ASP A 204 15.70 -43.06 86.70
N ILE A 205 16.98 -42.74 86.48
CA ILE A 205 18.08 -43.18 87.35
C ILE A 205 17.93 -42.59 88.75
N ARG A 206 17.64 -41.29 88.86
CA ARG A 206 17.47 -40.63 90.17
C ARG A 206 16.27 -41.17 90.93
N ASP A 207 15.15 -41.44 90.26
CA ASP A 207 13.96 -42.04 90.87
C ASP A 207 14.24 -43.44 91.41
N ILE A 208 15.04 -44.24 90.69
CA ILE A 208 15.47 -45.57 91.16
C ILE A 208 16.39 -45.44 92.38
N LEU A 209 17.39 -44.55 92.33
CA LEU A 209 18.33 -44.35 93.44
C LEU A 209 17.67 -43.74 94.70
N GLY A 210 16.64 -42.92 94.54
CA GLY A 210 15.90 -42.29 95.65
C GLY A 210 14.78 -43.16 96.23
N SER A 211 14.47 -44.31 95.63
CA SER A 211 13.39 -45.16 96.10
C SER A 211 13.69 -45.79 97.45
N ARG A 212 12.72 -45.72 98.37
CA ARG A 212 12.81 -46.36 99.70
C ARG A 212 12.88 -47.88 99.66
N SER A 213 12.49 -48.49 98.55
CA SER A 213 12.49 -49.94 98.31
C SER A 213 13.62 -50.38 97.37
N LEU A 214 14.68 -49.57 97.25
CA LEU A 214 15.88 -49.96 96.52
C LEU A 214 16.54 -51.16 97.20
N ARG A 215 16.70 -52.24 96.43
CA ARG A 215 17.45 -53.43 96.84
C ARG A 215 18.72 -53.54 96.01
N ILE A 216 19.82 -53.84 96.68
CA ILE A 216 21.14 -54.01 96.08
C ILE A 216 21.49 -55.50 96.18
N ILE A 217 21.85 -56.12 95.07
CA ILE A 217 22.32 -57.51 95.02
C ILE A 217 23.75 -57.49 94.46
N ASP A 218 24.70 -58.04 95.22
CA ASP A 218 26.05 -58.29 94.70
C ASP A 218 26.01 -59.51 93.76
N VAL A 219 26.70 -59.39 92.63
CA VAL A 219 26.76 -60.41 91.57
C VAL A 219 28.12 -61.09 91.64
N TYR A 220 28.10 -62.40 91.76
CA TYR A 220 29.29 -63.25 91.89
C TYR A 220 29.45 -64.09 90.64
N ASP A 221 30.69 -64.26 90.17
CA ASP A 221 30.98 -65.21 89.09
C ASP A 221 31.10 -66.58 89.75
N VAL A 222 30.36 -67.54 89.23
CA VAL A 222 30.35 -68.90 89.75
C VAL A 222 31.06 -69.76 88.72
N SER A 223 32.38 -69.92 88.94
CA SER A 223 33.14 -71.00 88.33
C SER A 223 32.51 -72.33 88.73
N GLY A 224 32.46 -73.29 87.79
CA GLY A 224 31.76 -74.57 87.96
C GLY A 224 32.19 -75.43 89.16
N GLU A 225 33.25 -75.04 89.87
CA GLU A 225 33.77 -75.68 91.08
C GLU A 225 33.25 -75.10 92.40
N GLY A 226 32.39 -74.07 92.36
CA GLY A 226 31.66 -73.57 93.53
C GLY A 226 32.44 -72.63 94.46
N GLU A 227 33.66 -72.24 94.10
CA GLU A 227 34.38 -71.15 94.76
C GLU A 227 33.75 -69.81 94.34
N THR A 228 33.39 -68.99 95.33
CA THR A 228 32.81 -67.65 95.11
C THR A 228 33.94 -66.63 94.97
N GLU A 229 34.17 -66.16 93.75
CA GLU A 229 35.08 -65.05 93.48
C GLU A 229 34.55 -63.72 94.07
N PRO A 230 35.39 -62.69 94.29
CA PRO A 230 34.91 -61.38 94.71
C PRO A 230 33.79 -60.85 93.78
N PRO A 231 32.77 -60.16 94.33
CA PRO A 231 31.62 -59.75 93.55
C PRO A 231 32.03 -58.83 92.41
N PHE A 232 31.77 -59.25 91.17
CA PHE A 232 32.15 -58.52 89.95
C PHE A 232 31.12 -57.47 89.54
N GLY A 233 29.98 -57.38 90.24
CA GLY A 233 28.98 -56.37 89.93
C GLY A 233 27.93 -56.17 91.01
N ARG A 234 27.14 -55.11 90.87
CA ARG A 234 25.98 -54.83 91.72
C ARG A 234 24.74 -54.55 90.89
N ILE A 235 23.66 -55.23 91.24
CA ILE A 235 22.35 -55.01 90.67
C ILE A 235 21.56 -54.10 91.60
N PHE A 236 21.00 -53.04 91.04
CA PHE A 236 20.11 -52.12 91.72
C PHE A 236 18.71 -52.33 91.16
N TYR A 237 17.77 -52.75 92.01
CA TYR A 237 16.40 -52.97 91.57
C TYR A 237 15.39 -52.47 92.58
N ASN A 238 14.21 -52.15 92.08
CA ASN A 238 13.07 -51.74 92.87
C ASN A 238 11.88 -52.65 92.53
N GLU A 239 11.15 -53.11 93.53
CA GLU A 239 10.01 -54.02 93.35
C GLU A 239 8.94 -53.39 92.45
N GLY A 240 8.57 -54.09 91.37
CA GLY A 240 7.58 -53.61 90.38
C GLY A 240 8.11 -52.62 89.33
N LYS A 241 9.41 -52.29 89.33
CA LYS A 241 10.07 -51.45 88.31
C LYS A 241 11.20 -52.20 87.60
N SER A 242 11.72 -51.62 86.52
CA SER A 242 12.82 -52.19 85.72
C SER A 242 14.12 -52.31 86.52
N LEU A 243 14.81 -53.43 86.33
CA LEU A 243 16.08 -53.74 86.99
C LEU A 243 17.24 -53.04 86.28
N ILE A 244 18.11 -52.35 87.02
CA ILE A 244 19.32 -51.72 86.47
C ILE A 244 20.56 -52.49 86.96
N PHE A 245 21.31 -53.02 86.00
CA PHE A 245 22.54 -53.77 86.24
C PHE A 245 23.76 -52.86 86.09
N TYR A 246 24.54 -52.70 87.17
CA TYR A 246 25.84 -52.02 87.15
C TYR A 246 26.93 -53.03 87.54
N ALA A 247 27.56 -53.68 86.56
CA ALA A 247 28.82 -54.37 86.83
C ALA A 247 30.00 -53.42 86.68
N PHE A 248 30.91 -53.45 87.66
CA PHE A 248 32.19 -52.77 87.59
C PHE A 248 33.19 -53.75 86.93
N ASP A 249 34.11 -53.26 86.10
CA ASP A 249 35.24 -54.05 85.54
C ASP A 249 34.95 -55.21 84.56
N LEU A 250 33.80 -55.24 83.88
CA LEU A 250 33.58 -56.21 82.78
C LEU A 250 34.55 -56.01 81.58
N ASP A 251 35.15 -54.83 81.45
CA ASP A 251 36.16 -54.50 80.45
C ASP A 251 37.59 -54.88 80.87
N GLN A 252 37.82 -55.16 82.16
CA GLN A 252 39.13 -55.60 82.67
C GLN A 252 39.32 -57.12 82.63
N GLN A 253 38.25 -57.89 82.40
CA GLN A 253 38.36 -59.34 82.21
C GLN A 253 38.99 -59.66 80.83
N ASN A 254 40.16 -60.29 80.86
CA ASN A 254 40.89 -60.74 79.67
C ASN A 254 40.02 -61.69 78.82
N GLY A 255 39.49 -61.19 77.69
CA GLY A 255 38.84 -62.03 76.66
C GLY A 255 37.38 -61.69 76.33
N LEU A 256 36.73 -60.74 77.01
CA LEU A 256 35.37 -60.35 76.64
C LEU A 256 35.31 -59.52 75.36
N LYS A 257 34.69 -60.09 74.32
CA LYS A 257 34.48 -59.45 73.01
C LYS A 257 33.27 -58.50 73.07
N ARG A 258 33.34 -57.37 72.36
CA ARG A 258 32.18 -56.46 72.15
C ARG A 258 30.99 -57.27 71.61
N GLY A 259 29.86 -57.21 72.31
CA GLY A 259 28.67 -58.01 71.98
C GLY A 259 28.53 -59.32 72.77
N ALA A 260 29.26 -59.48 73.87
CA ALA A 260 29.08 -60.59 74.79
C ALA A 260 27.63 -60.68 75.29
N VAL A 261 27.17 -61.93 75.43
CA VAL A 261 25.84 -62.29 75.88
C VAL A 261 25.98 -62.94 77.25
N PHE A 262 25.32 -62.38 78.26
CA PHE A 262 25.37 -62.88 79.62
C PHE A 262 24.04 -63.53 79.98
N GLN A 263 24.06 -64.62 80.73
CA GLN A 263 22.85 -65.17 81.33
C GLN A 263 22.93 -64.95 82.83
N ALA A 264 21.94 -64.28 83.41
CA ALA A 264 21.89 -64.14 84.86
C ALA A 264 20.96 -65.18 85.47
N TRP A 265 21.37 -65.67 86.63
CA TRP A 265 20.64 -66.60 87.45
C TRP A 265 20.56 -66.01 88.86
N GLY A 266 19.39 -66.08 89.47
CA GLY A 266 19.12 -65.56 90.81
C GLY A 266 18.84 -66.71 91.76
N GLN A 267 19.47 -66.68 92.94
CA GLN A 267 19.22 -67.64 94.01
C GLN A 267 18.92 -66.86 95.29
N LYS A 268 17.89 -67.27 96.04
CA LYS A 268 17.48 -66.60 97.27
C LYS A 268 18.13 -67.28 98.49
N GLY A 269 19.02 -66.55 99.16
CA GLY A 269 19.71 -67.01 100.38
C GLY A 269 20.91 -67.94 100.14
N GLU A 270 21.57 -68.33 101.23
CA GLU A 270 22.81 -69.15 101.24
C GLU A 270 22.55 -70.62 100.86
N GLY A 271 22.12 -70.87 99.61
CA GLY A 271 22.17 -72.20 99.00
C GLY A 271 20.94 -73.11 99.16
N LYS A 272 19.82 -72.64 99.73
CA LYS A 272 18.66 -73.51 100.02
C LYS A 272 17.61 -73.63 98.89
N GLU A 273 17.63 -72.74 97.90
CA GLU A 273 16.70 -72.78 96.76
C GLU A 273 17.44 -73.00 95.43
N LYS A 274 16.77 -73.60 94.43
CA LYS A 274 17.36 -73.80 93.10
C LYS A 274 17.56 -72.44 92.40
N PRO A 275 18.70 -72.19 91.75
CA PRO A 275 18.91 -70.99 90.96
C PRO A 275 17.82 -70.86 89.88
N ARG A 276 17.19 -69.68 89.79
CA ARG A 276 16.18 -69.35 88.77
C ARG A 276 16.81 -68.45 87.72
N SER A 277 16.64 -68.79 86.44
CA SER A 277 17.10 -67.93 85.36
C SER A 277 16.35 -66.59 85.40
N LEU A 278 17.12 -65.49 85.37
CA LEU A 278 16.62 -64.12 85.34
C LEU A 278 16.61 -63.55 83.91
N GLY A 279 17.16 -64.30 82.93
CA GLY A 279 17.18 -63.95 81.52
C GLY A 279 18.58 -63.68 80.97
N THR A 280 18.61 -63.16 79.74
CA THR A 280 19.81 -62.97 78.93
C THR A 280 20.05 -61.48 78.66
N PHE A 281 21.29 -61.03 78.84
CA PHE A 281 21.73 -59.63 78.72
C PHE A 281 22.66 -59.47 77.53
N TRP A 282 22.57 -58.31 76.89
CA TRP A 282 23.35 -57.97 75.70
C TRP A 282 24.21 -56.73 75.97
N MET A 283 25.50 -56.83 75.65
CA MET A 283 26.40 -55.68 75.75
C MET A 283 26.27 -54.76 74.54
N THR A 284 25.65 -53.58 74.72
CA THR A 284 25.56 -52.55 73.67
C THR A 284 26.65 -51.49 73.85
N PRO A 285 27.35 -51.02 72.79
CA PRO A 285 28.59 -50.23 72.92
C PRO A 285 28.49 -48.83 73.57
N ARG A 286 27.33 -48.36 74.04
CA ARG A 286 27.16 -46.96 74.47
C ARG A 286 26.49 -46.72 75.83
N LEU A 287 26.01 -47.74 76.52
CA LEU A 287 25.56 -47.70 77.93
C LEU A 287 25.19 -49.12 78.33
N TYR A 288 25.69 -49.61 79.46
CA TYR A 288 25.33 -50.92 80.02
C TYR A 288 23.87 -50.87 80.49
N ARG A 289 22.94 -51.13 79.59
CA ARG A 289 21.51 -51.21 79.90
C ARG A 289 20.94 -52.52 79.36
N GLY A 290 20.76 -53.50 80.25
CA GLY A 290 19.86 -54.62 80.02
C GLY A 290 18.52 -54.30 80.68
N SER A 291 17.41 -54.41 79.94
CA SER A 291 16.07 -54.31 80.52
C SER A 291 15.53 -55.71 80.78
N ILE A 292 15.21 -56.02 82.04
CA ILE A 292 14.43 -57.20 82.39
C ILE A 292 12.99 -56.77 82.58
N THR A 293 12.07 -57.40 81.86
CA THR A 293 10.66 -57.41 82.23
C THR A 293 10.47 -58.67 83.08
N CYS A 294 10.48 -58.53 84.41
CA CYS A 294 10.15 -59.65 85.27
C CYS A 294 8.65 -59.97 85.12
N LEU A 295 8.33 -61.23 84.83
CA LEU A 295 7.00 -61.81 85.04
C LEU A 295 6.81 -62.13 86.53
#